data_AF-A0A946YKG4-F1
#
_entry.id   AF-A0A946YKG4-F1
#
_cell.length_a   1.000
_cell.length_b   1.000
_cell.length_c   1.000
_cell.angle_alpha   90.00
_cell.angle_beta   90.00
_cell.angle_gamma   90.00
#
_symmetry.space_group_name_H-M   'P 1'
#
loop_
_entity.id
_entity.type
_entity.pdbx_description
1 polymer ?
#
loop_
_entity_poly.entity_id
_entity_poly.type
_entity_poly.pdbx_seq_one_letter_code
_entity_poly.pdbx_strand_id
1 'polypeptide(L)'
;RVLRGGGVLAMNTLLDGSLSQLREASASLGKHQHVNSFTTELALQALVQDLPFDVIEWQVSEHRQCFQTTSALLRSINGIGAGNHMQGRAAGLMGKTRFAQFCNALEQQRNANGELELGYRVLGLVLRAQA
;
A
#
# COMPACT_ATOMS: atom_id res chain seq x y z
N ARG A 1 10.30 0.29 26.47
CA ARG A 1 10.55 1.44 25.56
C ARG A 1 11.94 1.24 24.95
N VAL A 2 12.08 1.20 23.62
CA VAL A 2 13.38 0.94 22.93
C VAL A 2 14.20 2.21 22.70
N LEU A 3 13.53 3.37 22.58
CA LEU A 3 14.15 4.69 22.42
C LEU A 3 14.38 5.38 23.76
N ARG A 4 15.63 5.79 24.02
CA ARG A 4 15.98 6.72 25.12
C ARG A 4 15.36 8.11 24.89
N GLY A 5 15.23 8.91 25.95
CA GLY A 5 14.87 10.33 25.85
C GLY A 5 15.78 11.07 24.87
N GLY A 6 15.20 11.90 24.00
CA GLY A 6 15.89 12.58 22.90
C GLY A 6 16.27 11.71 21.70
N GLY A 7 16.01 10.40 21.74
CA GLY A 7 16.24 9.50 20.62
C GLY A 7 15.33 9.79 19.42
N VAL A 8 15.77 9.43 18.21
CA VAL A 8 15.03 9.69 16.96
C VAL A 8 14.52 8.39 16.35
N LEU A 9 13.25 8.39 15.93
CA LEU A 9 12.64 7.39 15.07
C LEU A 9 12.46 8.00 13.68
N ALA A 10 13.07 7.39 12.66
CA ALA A 10 12.79 7.72 11.26
C ALA A 10 12.15 6.49 10.60
N MET A 11 11.01 6.68 9.95
CA MET A 11 10.29 5.60 9.29
C MET A 11 9.54 6.08 8.06
N ASN A 12 9.21 5.14 7.19
CA ASN A 12 8.30 5.33 6.08
C ASN A 12 7.15 4.31 6.15
N THR A 13 5.97 4.72 5.72
CA THR A 13 4.80 3.84 5.63
C THR A 13 3.90 4.23 4.47
N LEU A 14 3.08 3.28 4.02
CA LEU A 14 2.06 3.53 3.01
C LEU A 14 0.78 4.04 3.67
N LEU A 15 0.19 5.06 3.06
CA LEU A 15 -1.08 5.65 3.46
C LEU A 15 -2.23 5.13 2.60
N ASP A 16 -3.44 5.33 3.11
CA ASP A 16 -4.67 5.15 2.34
C ASP A 16 -4.61 5.94 1.01
N GLY A 17 -5.19 5.34 -0.04
CA GLY A 17 -5.02 5.76 -1.43
C GLY A 17 -3.84 5.08 -2.15
N SER A 18 -2.94 4.40 -1.44
CA SER A 18 -1.95 3.52 -2.07
C SER A 18 -2.61 2.29 -2.69
N LEU A 19 -2.11 1.87 -3.85
CA LEU A 19 -2.54 0.69 -4.60
C LEU A 19 -4.04 0.68 -4.92
N SER A 20 -4.65 1.85 -5.14
CA SER A 20 -6.09 1.97 -5.38
C SER A 20 -6.55 1.17 -6.60
N GLN A 21 -5.74 1.12 -7.66
CA GLN A 21 -6.03 0.37 -8.89
C GLN A 21 -6.25 -1.13 -8.62
N LEU A 22 -5.47 -1.71 -7.70
CA LEU A 22 -5.64 -3.10 -7.27
C LEU A 22 -6.91 -3.29 -6.43
N ARG A 23 -7.20 -2.33 -5.55
CA ARG A 23 -8.41 -2.34 -4.73
C ARG A 23 -9.66 -2.27 -5.61
N GLU A 24 -9.64 -1.42 -6.63
CA GLU A 24 -10.73 -1.27 -7.60
C GLU A 24 -10.89 -2.53 -8.46
N ALA A 25 -9.80 -3.07 -9.01
CA ALA A 25 -9.84 -4.31 -9.78
C ALA A 25 -10.36 -5.49 -8.95
N SER A 26 -9.96 -5.58 -7.68
CA SER A 26 -10.37 -6.65 -6.76
C SER A 26 -11.81 -6.52 -6.28
N ALA A 27 -12.37 -5.30 -6.21
CA ALA A 27 -13.75 -5.06 -5.82
C ALA A 27 -14.75 -5.80 -6.75
N SER A 28 -14.38 -5.97 -8.03
CA SER A 28 -15.17 -6.72 -9.02
C SER A 28 -15.32 -8.22 -8.71
N LEU A 29 -14.53 -8.76 -7.78
CA LEU A 29 -14.43 -10.20 -7.48
C LEU A 29 -15.13 -10.62 -6.18
N GLY A 30 -15.73 -9.67 -5.45
CA GLY A 30 -16.52 -9.92 -4.24
C GLY A 30 -15.75 -9.82 -2.91
N LYS A 31 -16.48 -10.04 -1.80
CA LYS A 31 -16.13 -9.67 -0.41
C LYS A 31 -14.89 -10.33 0.23
N HIS A 32 -14.10 -11.12 -0.49
CA HIS A 32 -13.04 -11.95 0.10
C HIS A 32 -11.62 -11.65 -0.41
N GLN A 33 -11.40 -10.51 -1.06
CA GLN A 33 -10.06 -10.14 -1.47
C GLN A 33 -9.49 -9.08 -0.53
N HIS A 34 -8.54 -9.52 0.30
CA HIS A 34 -7.86 -8.68 1.27
C HIS A 34 -6.71 -7.93 0.58
N VAL A 35 -7.04 -6.89 -0.20
CA VAL A 35 -6.03 -5.87 -0.54
C VAL A 35 -5.68 -5.16 0.77
N ASN A 36 -4.39 -4.94 1.02
CA ASN A 36 -3.92 -4.28 2.23
C ASN A 36 -4.71 -2.99 2.50
N SER A 37 -5.22 -2.87 3.71
CA SER A 37 -5.86 -1.64 4.18
C SER A 37 -4.77 -0.78 4.81
N PHE A 38 -4.52 0.38 4.22
CA PHE A 38 -3.53 1.33 4.72
C PHE A 38 -4.23 2.35 5.61
N THR A 39 -3.51 2.88 6.59
CA THR A 39 -4.06 3.89 7.51
C THR A 39 -4.12 5.26 6.82
N THR A 40 -5.15 6.04 7.12
CA THR A 40 -5.26 7.43 6.63
C THR A 40 -4.24 8.33 7.32
N GLU A 41 -3.79 9.39 6.65
CA GLU A 41 -2.91 10.39 7.25
C GLU A 41 -3.46 10.96 8.56
N LEU A 42 -4.74 11.34 8.58
CA LEU A 42 -5.41 11.93 9.74
C LEU A 42 -5.37 11.00 10.97
N ALA A 43 -5.65 9.71 10.77
CA ALA A 43 -5.59 8.73 11.85
C ALA A 43 -4.17 8.56 12.42
N LEU A 44 -3.13 8.63 11.57
CA LEU A 44 -1.75 8.60 12.05
C LEU A 44 -1.36 9.90 12.77
N GLN A 45 -1.84 11.06 12.30
CA GLN A 45 -1.60 12.34 12.99
C GLN A 45 -2.20 12.31 14.40
N ALA A 46 -3.44 11.86 14.53
CA ALA A 46 -4.10 11.69 15.84
C ALA A 46 -3.33 10.72 16.74
N LEU A 47 -2.92 9.57 16.20
CA LEU A 47 -2.11 8.60 16.95
C LEU A 47 -0.80 9.21 17.46
N VAL A 48 -0.09 9.96 16.63
CA VAL A 48 1.21 10.56 16.98
C VAL A 48 1.06 11.69 18.00
N GLN A 49 -0.02 12.47 17.94
CA GLN A 49 -0.32 13.53 18.91
C GLN A 49 -0.49 13.00 20.34
N ASP A 50 -0.97 11.77 20.50
CA ASP A 50 -1.18 11.12 21.79
C ASP A 50 0.08 10.45 22.35
N LEU A 51 1.19 10.47 21.62
CA LEU A 51 2.46 9.82 22.02
C LEU A 51 3.49 10.86 22.51
N PRO A 52 4.43 10.47 23.40
CA PRO A 52 5.47 11.36 23.93
C PRO A 52 6.61 11.58 22.92
N PHE A 53 6.27 12.11 21.74
CA PHE A 53 7.19 12.41 20.66
C PHE A 53 6.95 13.81 20.11
N ASP A 54 8.04 14.48 19.75
CA ASP A 54 8.01 15.70 18.96
C ASP A 54 8.13 15.34 17.47
N VAL A 55 7.24 15.90 16.64
CA VAL A 55 7.30 15.71 15.18
C VAL A 55 8.38 16.61 14.61
N ILE A 56 9.43 16.01 14.07
CA ILE A 56 10.53 16.72 13.39
C ILE A 56 10.23 16.86 11.90
N GLU A 57 9.70 15.81 11.29
CA GLU A 57 9.35 15.78 9.86
C GLU A 57 8.08 14.96 9.64
N TRP A 58 7.20 15.49 8.81
CA TRP A 58 6.00 14.81 8.34
C TRP A 58 5.80 15.15 6.86
N GLN A 59 6.19 14.23 5.98
CA GLN A 59 6.13 14.47 4.54
C GLN A 59 5.36 13.35 3.84
N VAL A 60 4.24 13.72 3.21
CA VAL A 60 3.51 12.83 2.31
C VAL A 60 4.02 13.05 0.88
N SER A 61 4.28 11.95 0.17
CA SER A 61 4.71 11.96 -1.22
C SER A 61 3.87 10.98 -2.03
N GLU A 62 3.46 11.39 -3.23
CA GLU A 62 2.72 10.55 -4.16
C GLU A 62 3.64 10.06 -5.27
N HIS A 63 3.64 8.75 -5.50
CA HIS A 63 4.42 8.10 -6.54
C HIS A 63 3.50 7.34 -7.47
N ARG A 64 3.81 7.34 -8.76
CA ARG A 64 3.14 6.51 -9.75
C ARG A 64 4.16 5.69 -10.51
N GLN A 65 3.80 4.44 -10.79
CA GLN A 65 4.59 3.54 -11.61
C GLN A 65 3.73 3.08 -12.78
N CYS A 66 4.27 3.17 -14.00
CA CYS A 66 3.61 2.71 -15.22
C CYS A 66 4.15 1.34 -15.64
N PHE A 67 3.27 0.48 -16.16
CA PHE A 67 3.59 -0.87 -16.59
C PHE A 67 2.94 -1.16 -17.94
N GLN A 68 3.71 -1.77 -18.85
CA GLN A 68 3.22 -2.16 -20.17
C GLN A 68 2.29 -3.39 -20.10
N THR A 69 2.47 -4.25 -19.09
CA THR A 69 1.73 -5.50 -18.96
C THR A 69 1.21 -5.71 -17.54
N THR A 70 0.05 -6.35 -17.41
CA THR A 70 -0.47 -6.79 -16.10
C THR A 70 0.52 -7.68 -15.35
N SER A 71 1.27 -8.53 -16.05
CA SER A 71 2.27 -9.39 -15.41
C SER A 71 3.44 -8.61 -14.80
N ALA A 72 3.90 -7.54 -15.43
CA ALA A 72 4.93 -6.67 -14.88
C ALA A 72 4.42 -5.92 -13.64
N LEU A 73 3.19 -5.41 -13.70
CA LEU A 73 2.52 -4.77 -12.56
C LEU A 73 2.39 -5.74 -11.38
N LEU A 74 1.86 -6.95 -11.59
CA LEU A 74 1.71 -7.93 -10.49
C LEU A 74 3.04 -8.38 -9.90
N ARG A 75 4.11 -8.42 -10.71
CA ARG A 75 5.46 -8.75 -10.23
C ARG A 75 6.03 -7.65 -9.34
N SER A 76 5.78 -6.38 -9.64
CA SER A 76 6.27 -5.26 -8.81
C SER A 76 5.68 -5.32 -7.39
N ILE A 77 4.43 -5.76 -7.26
CA ILE A 77 3.73 -5.91 -5.98
C ILE A 77 4.27 -7.09 -5.16
N ASN A 78 4.57 -8.22 -5.82
CA ASN A 78 5.16 -9.37 -5.13
C ASN A 78 6.56 -9.06 -4.55
N GLY A 79 7.30 -8.13 -5.17
CA GLY A 79 8.63 -7.70 -4.71
C GLY A 79 8.63 -6.83 -3.45
N ILE A 80 7.51 -6.17 -3.11
CA ILE A 80 7.40 -5.23 -1.97
C ILE A 80 6.83 -5.88 -0.70
N GLY A 81 6.85 -7.22 -0.60
CA GLY A 81 6.37 -7.94 0.58
C GLY A 81 4.84 -8.11 0.67
N ALA A 82 4.08 -7.63 -0.33
CA ALA A 82 2.64 -7.94 -0.45
C ALA A 82 2.38 -9.45 -0.67
N GLY A 83 3.43 -10.23 -0.98
CA GLY A 83 3.40 -11.69 -1.03
C GLY A 83 3.34 -12.39 0.33
N ASN A 84 3.65 -11.72 1.45
CA ASN A 84 3.66 -12.38 2.77
C ASN A 84 2.25 -12.76 3.27
N HIS A 85 1.20 -12.06 2.84
CA HIS A 85 -0.18 -12.44 3.11
C HIS A 85 -0.69 -13.60 2.22
N MET A 86 0.02 -13.94 1.14
CA MET A 86 -0.27 -15.12 0.32
C MET A 86 0.40 -16.41 0.84
N GLN A 87 1.24 -16.34 1.89
CA GLN A 87 1.84 -17.53 2.50
C GLN A 87 0.89 -18.26 3.46
N GLY A 88 -0.25 -17.66 3.80
CA GLY A 88 -1.39 -18.34 4.41
C GLY A 88 -2.13 -19.18 3.37
N ARG A 89 -1.58 -20.36 3.06
CA ARG A 89 -2.17 -21.40 2.22
C ARG A 89 -3.63 -21.67 2.61
N ALA A 90 -4.56 -21.05 1.90
CA ALA A 90 -5.73 -21.75 1.40
C ALA A 90 -5.41 -22.10 -0.06
N ALA A 91 -5.07 -23.37 -0.30
CA ALA A 91 -5.11 -23.91 -1.65
C ALA A 91 -6.54 -23.70 -2.19
N GLY A 92 -6.76 -22.68 -3.03
CA GLY A 92 -8.01 -22.55 -3.79
C GLY A 92 -8.68 -21.17 -3.96
N LEU A 93 -8.14 -20.04 -3.47
CA LEU A 93 -8.90 -18.77 -3.42
C LEU A 93 -8.50 -17.64 -4.40
N MET A 94 -8.01 -18.03 -5.57
CA MET A 94 -8.36 -17.38 -6.84
C MET A 94 -8.47 -18.50 -7.86
N GLY A 95 -9.68 -19.06 -8.06
CA GLY A 95 -9.89 -19.97 -9.19
C GLY A 95 -9.41 -19.28 -10.48
N LYS A 96 -8.88 -20.03 -11.45
CA LYS A 96 -8.33 -19.48 -12.72
C LYS A 96 -9.24 -18.38 -13.32
N THR A 97 -10.55 -18.59 -13.24
CA THR A 97 -11.58 -17.62 -13.66
C THR A 97 -11.53 -16.30 -12.89
N ARG A 98 -11.39 -16.32 -11.56
CA ARG A 98 -11.31 -15.10 -10.73
C ARG A 98 -10.01 -14.34 -10.97
N PHE A 99 -8.89 -15.05 -11.12
CA PHE A 99 -7.62 -14.41 -11.48
C PHE A 99 -7.70 -13.78 -12.88
N ALA A 100 -8.30 -14.48 -13.85
CA ALA A 100 -8.54 -13.91 -15.18
C ALA A 100 -9.45 -12.68 -15.13
N GLN A 101 -10.53 -12.71 -14.33
CA GLN A 101 -11.40 -11.54 -14.11
C GLN A 101 -10.65 -10.38 -13.46
N PHE A 102 -9.78 -10.65 -12.49
CA PHE A 102 -8.91 -9.64 -11.88
C PHE A 102 -8.00 -8.98 -12.91
N CYS A 103 -7.28 -9.78 -13.68
CA CYS A 103 -6.40 -9.29 -14.74
C CYS A 103 -7.19 -8.49 -15.78
N ASN A 104 -8.36 -8.96 -16.20
CA ASN A 104 -9.22 -8.23 -17.12
C ASN A 104 -9.66 -6.89 -16.53
N ALA A 105 -10.02 -6.82 -15.25
CA ALA A 105 -10.39 -5.58 -14.59
C ALA A 105 -9.23 -4.59 -14.49
N LEU A 106 -7.99 -5.07 -14.31
CA LEU A 106 -6.79 -4.23 -14.42
C LEU A 106 -6.58 -3.72 -15.85
N GLU A 107 -6.71 -4.59 -16.85
CA GLU A 107 -6.55 -4.23 -18.27
C GLU A 107 -7.54 -3.13 -18.73
N GLN A 108 -8.72 -3.04 -18.11
CA GLN A 108 -9.68 -1.95 -18.36
C GLN A 108 -9.26 -0.59 -17.77
N GLN A 109 -8.23 -0.55 -16.92
CA GLN A 109 -7.73 0.66 -16.27
C GLN A 109 -6.50 1.26 -16.98
N ARG A 110 -6.21 0.84 -18.23
CA ARG A 110 -5.11 1.42 -19.00
C ARG A 110 -5.34 2.92 -19.22
N ASN A 111 -4.27 3.70 -19.05
CA ASN A 111 -4.28 5.14 -19.31
C ASN A 111 -4.30 5.43 -20.82
N ALA A 112 -4.31 6.71 -21.20
CA ALA A 112 -4.36 7.14 -22.61
C ALA A 112 -3.13 6.69 -23.43
N ASN A 113 -2.01 6.38 -22.77
CA ASN A 113 -0.81 5.84 -23.41
C ASN A 113 -0.84 4.31 -23.54
N GLY A 114 -1.94 3.68 -23.11
CA GLY A 114 -2.08 2.24 -23.10
C GLY A 114 -1.31 1.55 -21.97
N GLU A 115 -0.91 2.25 -20.91
CA GLU A 115 -0.14 1.70 -19.78
C GLU A 115 -1.02 1.49 -18.54
N LEU A 116 -0.65 0.55 -17.69
CA LEU A 116 -1.25 0.37 -16.37
C LEU A 116 -0.49 1.20 -15.33
N GLU A 117 -1.21 1.94 -14.50
CA GLU A 117 -0.62 2.75 -13.43
C GLU A 117 -0.82 2.08 -12.06
N LEU A 118 0.17 2.26 -11.19
CA LEU A 118 0.07 1.89 -9.78
C LEU A 118 0.50 3.09 -8.92
N GLY A 119 -0.45 3.59 -8.13
CA GLY A 119 -0.24 4.72 -7.24
C GLY A 119 0.23 4.31 -5.85
N TYR A 120 1.12 5.10 -5.24
CA TYR A 120 1.56 4.96 -3.86
C TYR A 120 1.50 6.31 -3.18
N ARG A 121 0.98 6.34 -1.96
CA ARG A 121 1.04 7.49 -1.06
C ARG A 121 1.92 7.10 0.11
N VAL A 122 3.11 7.69 0.19
CA VAL A 122 4.12 7.35 1.18
C VAL A 122 4.23 8.48 2.19
N LEU A 123 4.13 8.16 3.47
CA LEU A 123 4.48 9.05 4.57
C LEU A 123 5.92 8.79 4.98
N GLY A 124 6.78 9.79 4.88
CA GLY A 124 8.05 9.88 5.61
C GLY A 124 7.84 10.60 6.93
N LEU A 125 8.30 9.99 8.04
CA LEU A 125 8.09 10.49 9.39
C LEU A 125 9.40 10.45 10.18
N VAL A 126 9.76 11.58 10.79
CA VAL A 126 10.84 11.67 11.76
C VAL A 126 10.29 12.20 13.09
N LEU A 127 10.40 11.40 14.14
CA LEU A 127 9.95 11.71 15.50
C LEU A 127 11.13 11.75 16.47
N ARG A 128 11.07 12.64 17.46
CA ARG A 128 12.02 12.68 18.57
C ARG A 128 11.31 12.33 19.88
N ALA A 129 11.82 11.32 20.57
CA ALA A 129 11.33 10.93 21.89
C ALA A 129 11.52 12.08 22.88
N GLN A 130 10.45 12.46 23.56
CA GLN A 130 10.53 13.42 24.67
C GLN A 130 11.35 12.83 25.82
N ALA A 131 11.98 13.72 26.60
CA ALA A 131 12.86 13.36 27.72
C ALA A 131 12.10 12.63 28.83
#